data_AF-A0A9W4SDV5-F1
#
_entry.id   AF-A0A9W4SDV5-F1
#
_cell.length_a   1.000
_cell.length_b   1.000
_cell.length_c   1.000
_cell.angle_alpha   90.00
_cell.angle_beta   90.00
_cell.angle_gamma   90.00
#
_symmetry.space_group_name_H-M   'P 1'
#
loop_
_entity.id
_entity.type
_entity.pdbx_description
1 polymer ?
#
loop_
_entity_poly.entity_id
_entity_poly.type
_entity_poly.pdbx_seq_one_letter_code
_entity_poly.pdbx_strand_id
1 'polypeptide(L)'
;MVTTQKLDNIPFEDISDDDDLYYLFSIHDANNDGFLDGHELREAFTDNIIGNKDEQPPLKLEEIIEMIDHVLLEDDMDNDGKISWEEYLLSQTYHQVS
;
A
#
# COMPACT_ATOMS: atom_id res chain seq x y z
N MET A 1 17.19 7.02 -22.77
CA MET A 1 16.17 7.89 -22.19
C MET A 1 14.94 7.02 -22.03
N VAL A 2 14.70 6.50 -20.83
CA VAL A 2 13.53 5.70 -20.50
C VAL A 2 12.72 6.57 -19.56
N THR A 3 11.54 6.96 -20.03
CA THR A 3 10.62 7.82 -19.31
C THR A 3 10.01 6.98 -18.18
N THR A 4 10.45 7.22 -16.94
CA THR A 4 9.73 6.75 -15.75
C THR A 4 8.40 7.50 -15.70
N GLN A 5 7.32 6.76 -15.94
CA GLN A 5 5.97 7.27 -15.92
C GLN A 5 5.55 7.35 -14.46
N LYS A 6 5.42 8.59 -13.96
CA LYS A 6 4.86 8.96 -12.65
C LYS A 6 3.63 8.10 -12.33
N LEU A 7 3.67 7.40 -11.21
CA LEU A 7 2.51 6.79 -10.53
C LEU A 7 1.87 7.80 -9.56
N ASP A 8 1.93 9.09 -9.88
CA ASP A 8 1.62 10.21 -8.96
C ASP A 8 0.12 10.54 -8.89
N ASN A 9 -0.81 9.57 -8.97
CA ASN A 9 -2.23 9.91 -8.98
C ASN A 9 -3.16 8.99 -8.19
N ILE A 10 -2.67 8.50 -7.05
CA ILE A 10 -3.57 8.14 -5.96
C ILE A 10 -3.72 9.41 -5.10
N PRO A 11 -4.95 9.89 -4.79
CA PRO A 11 -5.15 11.12 -4.04
C PRO A 11 -4.77 10.89 -2.57
N PHE A 12 -3.47 10.91 -2.29
CA PHE A 12 -2.88 10.89 -0.95
C PHE A 12 -2.44 12.30 -0.51
N GLU A 13 -3.04 13.34 -1.09
CA GLU A 13 -2.86 14.71 -0.63
C GLU A 13 -3.80 14.95 0.56
N ASP A 14 -3.20 15.21 1.73
CA ASP A 14 -3.81 15.56 3.03
C ASP A 14 -4.48 14.43 3.84
N ILE A 15 -3.74 13.37 4.20
CA ILE A 15 -4.07 12.62 5.43
C ILE A 15 -3.48 13.40 6.61
N SER A 16 -4.25 14.37 7.11
CA SER A 16 -3.85 15.31 8.18
C SER A 16 -3.83 14.69 9.57
N ASP A 17 -4.63 13.63 9.79
CA ASP A 17 -4.94 13.14 11.12
C ASP A 17 -4.55 11.65 11.25
N ASP A 18 -3.86 11.30 12.35
CA ASP A 18 -3.48 9.91 12.68
C ASP A 18 -4.67 8.94 12.64
N ASP A 19 -5.87 9.43 12.93
CA ASP A 19 -7.13 8.67 12.89
C ASP A 19 -7.52 8.25 11.46
N ASP A 20 -7.23 9.07 10.45
CA ASP A 20 -7.52 8.76 9.04
C ASP A 20 -6.51 7.74 8.49
N LEU A 21 -5.24 7.82 8.92
CA LEU A 21 -4.22 6.81 8.63
C LEU A 21 -4.58 5.47 9.28
N TYR A 22 -5.01 5.50 10.54
CA TYR A 22 -5.43 4.30 11.24
C TYR A 22 -6.67 3.69 10.62
N TYR A 23 -7.61 4.53 10.17
CA TYR A 23 -8.75 4.06 9.41
C TYR A 23 -8.31 3.35 8.12
N LEU A 24 -7.41 3.94 7.33
CA LEU A 24 -6.89 3.34 6.10
C LEU A 24 -6.17 1.99 6.36
N PHE A 25 -5.40 1.91 7.44
CA PHE A 25 -4.80 0.66 7.88
C PHE A 25 -5.88 -0.38 8.22
N SER A 26 -6.86 0.01 9.04
CA SER A 26 -7.89 -0.89 9.55
C SER A 26 -8.84 -1.43 8.48
N ILE A 27 -9.08 -0.70 7.38
CA ILE A 27 -9.93 -1.21 6.30
C ILE A 27 -9.26 -2.34 5.50
N HIS A 28 -7.94 -2.44 5.56
CA HIS A 28 -7.15 -3.44 4.86
C HIS A 28 -6.71 -4.61 5.77
N ASP A 29 -6.68 -4.41 7.08
CA ASP A 29 -6.55 -5.47 8.09
C ASP A 29 -7.86 -6.29 8.17
N ALA A 30 -8.05 -7.19 7.21
CA ALA A 30 -9.28 -7.97 7.04
C ALA A 30 -9.53 -8.90 8.24
N ASN A 31 -8.46 -9.37 8.86
CA ASN A 31 -8.55 -10.33 9.96
C ASN A 31 -8.50 -9.67 11.36
N ASN A 32 -8.20 -8.37 11.43
CA ASN A 32 -8.07 -7.55 12.63
C ASN A 32 -6.99 -8.06 13.61
N ASP A 33 -5.87 -8.57 13.10
CA ASP A 33 -4.72 -8.96 13.94
C ASP A 33 -3.75 -7.81 14.23
N GLY A 34 -3.98 -6.64 13.63
CA GLY A 34 -3.14 -5.45 13.78
C GLY A 34 -1.94 -5.42 12.85
N PHE A 35 -1.93 -6.27 11.81
CA PHE A 35 -0.87 -6.34 10.82
C PHE A 35 -1.48 -6.37 9.41
N LEU A 36 -0.70 -5.96 8.41
CA LEU A 36 -1.04 -6.16 7.00
C LEU A 36 -0.13 -7.23 6.42
N ASP A 37 -0.70 -8.38 6.08
CA ASP A 37 0.02 -9.45 5.39
C ASP A 37 -0.05 -9.34 3.86
N GLY A 38 0.74 -10.14 3.15
CA GLY A 38 0.78 -10.12 1.68
C GLY A 38 -0.58 -10.42 1.00
N HIS A 39 -1.49 -11.16 1.64
CA HIS A 39 -2.84 -11.38 1.11
C HIS A 39 -3.71 -10.13 1.25
N GLU A 40 -3.63 -9.46 2.40
CA GLU A 40 -4.34 -8.22 2.68
C GLU A 40 -3.85 -7.08 1.77
N LEU A 41 -2.53 -6.98 1.56
CA LEU A 41 -1.94 -6.06 0.60
C LEU A 41 -2.39 -6.35 -0.83
N ARG A 42 -2.44 -7.63 -1.24
CA ARG A 42 -2.95 -8.03 -2.56
C ARG A 42 -4.38 -7.58 -2.78
N GLU A 43 -5.24 -7.77 -1.77
CA GLU A 43 -6.63 -7.35 -1.81
C GLU A 43 -6.75 -5.83 -1.90
N ALA A 44 -5.96 -5.08 -1.11
CA ALA A 44 -5.89 -3.63 -1.16
C ALA A 44 -5.50 -3.10 -2.55
N PHE A 45 -4.48 -3.69 -3.19
CA PHE A 45 -4.08 -3.32 -4.55
C PHE A 45 -5.17 -3.66 -5.56
N THR A 46 -5.75 -4.85 -5.46
CA THR A 46 -6.80 -5.31 -6.38
C THR A 46 -8.04 -4.42 -6.29
N ASP A 47 -8.46 -4.02 -5.08
CA ASP A 47 -9.63 -3.15 -4.88
C ASP A 47 -9.40 -1.73 -5.42
N ASN A 48 -8.22 -1.15 -5.19
CA ASN A 48 -7.86 0.16 -5.75
C ASN A 48 -7.80 0.15 -7.29
N ILE A 49 -7.38 -0.96 -7.89
CA ILE A 49 -7.31 -1.12 -9.35
C ILE A 49 -8.69 -1.41 -9.96
N ILE A 50 -9.52 -2.21 -9.27
CA ILE A 50 -10.87 -2.58 -9.72
C ILE A 50 -11.86 -1.39 -9.64
N GLY A 51 -11.60 -0.40 -8.78
CA GLY A 51 -12.36 0.86 -8.72
C GLY A 51 -12.25 1.71 -9.99
N ASN A 52 -11.16 1.58 -10.75
CA ASN A 52 -10.90 2.31 -12.01
C ASN A 52 -11.11 1.42 -13.26
N LYS A 53 -12.14 0.57 -13.22
CA LYS A 53 -12.47 -0.43 -14.24
C LYS A 53 -12.63 0.09 -15.67
N ASP A 54 -12.83 1.40 -15.86
CA ASP A 54 -13.12 1.97 -17.16
C ASP A 54 -11.87 2.41 -17.95
N GLU A 55 -10.68 2.49 -17.34
CA GLU A 55 -9.51 3.12 -18.00
C GLU A 55 -8.21 2.32 -18.01
N GLN A 56 -8.06 1.24 -17.22
CA GLN A 56 -6.82 0.45 -17.17
C GLN A 56 -7.06 -1.05 -17.37
N PRO A 57 -6.18 -1.75 -18.15
CA PRO A 57 -6.23 -3.20 -18.21
C PRO A 57 -6.00 -3.79 -16.81
N PRO A 58 -6.65 -4.91 -16.47
CA PRO A 58 -6.40 -5.57 -15.20
C PRO A 58 -4.90 -5.91 -15.09
N LEU A 59 -4.27 -5.49 -13.99
CA LEU A 59 -2.89 -5.86 -13.71
C LEU A 59 -2.76 -7.39 -13.67
N LYS A 60 -1.62 -7.88 -14.12
CA LYS A 60 -1.30 -9.31 -14.02
C LYS A 60 -0.97 -9.65 -12.58
N LEU A 61 -1.20 -10.92 -12.23
CA LEU A 61 -0.87 -11.42 -10.90
C LEU A 61 0.61 -11.21 -10.56
N GLU A 62 1.49 -11.37 -11.54
CA GLU A 62 2.94 -11.15 -11.37
C GLU A 62 3.27 -9.70 -11.00
N GLU A 63 2.58 -8.72 -11.60
CA GLU A 63 2.79 -7.29 -11.30
C GLU A 63 2.31 -6.96 -9.88
N ILE A 64 1.19 -7.55 -9.45
CA ILE A 64 0.69 -7.38 -8.08
C ILE A 64 1.66 -8.00 -7.07
N ILE A 65 2.22 -9.17 -7.37
CA ILE A 65 3.24 -9.81 -6.51
C ILE A 65 4.48 -8.94 -6.41
N GLU A 66 4.99 -8.40 -7.53
CA GLU A 66 6.14 -7.48 -7.52
C GLU A 66 5.86 -6.24 -6.66
N MET A 67 4.65 -5.66 -6.73
CA MET A 67 4.26 -4.53 -5.88
C MET A 67 4.24 -4.88 -4.39
N ILE A 68 3.73 -6.06 -4.03
CA ILE A 68 3.71 -6.53 -2.64
C ILE A 68 5.13 -6.76 -2.14
N ASP A 69 5.98 -7.42 -2.94
CA ASP A 69 7.38 -7.67 -2.59
C ASP A 69 8.13 -6.35 -2.39
N HIS A 70 7.86 -5.34 -3.21
CA HIS A 70 8.43 -4.00 -3.05
C HIS A 70 7.99 -3.32 -1.75
N VAL A 71 6.69 -3.36 -1.42
CA VAL A 71 6.16 -2.77 -0.18
C VAL A 71 6.72 -3.46 1.05
N LEU A 72 6.73 -4.79 1.09
CA LEU A 72 7.33 -5.53 2.20
C LEU A 72 8.82 -5.22 2.32
N LEU A 73 9.57 -5.17 1.22
CA LEU A 73 11.00 -4.85 1.27
C LEU A 73 11.30 -3.46 1.86
N GLU A 74 10.41 -2.50 1.66
CA GLU A 74 10.59 -1.11 2.11
C GLU A 74 10.08 -0.90 3.55
N ASP A 75 8.99 -1.56 3.94
CA ASP A 75 8.25 -1.24 5.16
C ASP A 75 8.36 -2.33 6.25
N ASP A 76 8.59 -3.60 5.90
CA ASP A 76 8.79 -4.70 6.87
C ASP A 76 10.23 -4.64 7.42
N MET A 77 10.40 -3.94 8.54
CA MET A 77 11.70 -3.64 9.12
C MET A 77 12.25 -4.81 9.93
N ASP A 78 11.37 -5.62 10.53
CA ASP A 78 11.75 -6.76 11.33
C ASP A 78 11.75 -8.11 10.57
N ASN A 79 11.31 -8.09 9.30
CA ASN A 79 11.27 -9.20 8.36
C ASN A 79 10.38 -10.36 8.83
N ASP A 80 9.26 -10.06 9.49
CA ASP A 80 8.28 -11.06 9.90
C ASP A 80 7.28 -11.45 8.78
N GLY A 81 7.34 -10.75 7.65
CA GLY A 81 6.50 -10.95 6.46
C GLY A 81 5.17 -10.20 6.52
N LYS A 82 5.02 -9.25 7.44
CA LYS A 82 3.86 -8.39 7.62
C LYS A 82 4.29 -6.96 7.91
N ILE A 83 3.33 -6.03 7.87
CA ILE A 83 3.55 -4.63 8.22
C ILE A 83 2.70 -4.30 9.46
N SER A 84 3.37 -3.95 10.55
CA SER A 84 2.74 -3.44 11.76
C SER A 84 2.26 -2.00 11.59
N TRP A 85 1.40 -1.54 12.51
CA TRP A 85 0.98 -0.14 12.55
C TRP A 85 2.17 0.84 12.69
N GLU A 86 3.15 0.49 13.52
CA GLU A 86 4.34 1.30 13.72
C GLU A 86 5.18 1.42 12.44
N GLU A 87 5.37 0.32 11.72
CA GLU A 87 6.08 0.29 10.43
C GLU A 87 5.34 1.08 9.36
N TYR A 88 4.01 0.92 9.29
CA TYR A 88 3.15 1.69 8.40
C TYR A 88 3.29 3.20 8.64
N LEU A 89 3.21 3.65 9.89
CA LEU A 89 3.34 5.07 10.23
C LEU A 89 4.73 5.63 9.89
N LEU A 90 5.78 4.83 10.11
CA LEU A 90 7.14 5.19 9.73
C LEU A 90 7.24 5.40 8.21
N SER A 91 6.74 4.47 7.41
CA SER A 91 6.74 4.56 5.94
C SER A 91 6.05 5.84 5.44
N GLN A 92 4.89 6.17 6.01
CA GLN A 92 4.15 7.40 5.67
C GLN A 92 4.92 8.66 6.05
N THR A 93 5.62 8.64 7.19
CA THR A 93 6.46 9.75 7.63
C THR A 93 7.62 9.98 6.67
N TYR A 94 8.30 8.93 6.19
CA TYR A 94 9.40 9.07 5.23
C TYR A 94 8.96 9.66 3.88
N HIS A 95 7.77 9.26 3.40
CA HIS A 95 7.22 9.76 2.15
C HIS A 95 6.80 11.25 2.20
N GLN A 96 6.38 11.77 3.35
CA GLN A 96 6.00 13.18 3.50
C GLN A 96 7.19 14.16 3.54
N VAL A 97 8.42 13.69 3.81
CA VAL A 97 9.62 14.57 3.94
C VAL A 97 10.57 14.53 2.72
N SER A 98 10.19 13.82 1.65
CA SER A 98 11.03 13.58 0.45
C SER A 98 10.81 14.59 -0.68
#